data_AF-A0A0Q5ZQZ3-F1
#
_entry.id   AF-A0A0Q5ZQZ3-F1
#
_cell.length_a   1.000
_cell.length_b   1.000
_cell.length_c   1.000
_cell.angle_alpha   90.00
_cell.angle_beta   90.00
_cell.angle_gamma   90.00
#
_symmetry.space_group_name_H-M   'P 1'
#
loop_
_entity.id
_entity.type
_entity.pdbx_description
1 polymer ?
#
loop_
_entity_poly.entity_id
_entity_poly.type
_entity_poly.pdbx_seq_one_letter_code
_entity_poly.pdbx_strand_id
1 'polypeptide(L)'
;MRTEIQTYFQIEKDLKLDFPDMSDYERLSLAVQIQRNQLIENGLNVSTDDSHPSALEAIAISLGFNESNEDVGVGRTLKEMLEVQRMNTTD
;
A
#
# COMPACT_ATOMS: atom_id res chain seq x y z
N MET A 1 -5.82 4.47 5.66
CA MET A 1 -7.19 4.20 5.12
C MET A 1 -7.01 3.19 4.00
N ARG A 2 -7.74 2.07 3.96
CA ARG A 2 -7.54 1.05 2.91
C ARG A 2 -8.21 1.51 1.62
N THR A 3 -7.45 1.63 0.54
CA THR A 3 -7.97 1.98 -0.79
C THR A 3 -8.67 0.76 -1.40
N GLU A 4 -9.86 0.90 -1.97
CA GLU A 4 -10.49 -0.21 -2.69
C GLU A 4 -9.60 -0.63 -3.87
N ILE A 5 -9.27 -1.93 -3.96
CA ILE A 5 -8.47 -2.46 -5.06
C ILE A 5 -9.41 -2.72 -6.23
N GLN A 6 -9.26 -1.93 -7.28
CA GLN A 6 -10.00 -2.11 -8.53
C GLN A 6 -9.19 -2.94 -9.51
N THR A 7 -9.87 -3.62 -10.42
CA THR A 7 -9.21 -4.28 -11.55
C THR A 7 -8.78 -3.24 -12.58
N TYR A 8 -7.68 -3.49 -13.29
CA TYR A 8 -7.28 -2.60 -14.39
C TYR A 8 -8.37 -2.42 -15.46
N PHE A 9 -9.27 -3.40 -15.63
CA PHE A 9 -10.42 -3.27 -16.54
C PHE A 9 -11.44 -2.23 -16.05
N GLN A 10 -11.71 -2.18 -14.75
CA GLN A 10 -12.59 -1.16 -14.16
C GLN A 10 -11.95 0.23 -14.29
N ILE A 11 -10.66 0.33 -13.95
CA ILE A 11 -9.91 1.59 -14.05
C ILE A 11 -9.83 2.08 -15.50
N GLU A 12 -9.58 1.20 -16.48
CA GLU A 12 -9.56 1.56 -17.90
C GLU A 12 -10.90 2.10 -18.37
N LYS A 13 -12.00 1.46 -17.94
CA LYS A 13 -13.36 1.89 -18.28
C LYS A 13 -13.66 3.29 -17.77
N ASP A 14 -13.24 3.59 -16.55
CA ASP A 14 -13.43 4.90 -15.93
C ASP A 14 -12.54 5.96 -16.64
N LEU A 15 -11.27 5.62 -16.91
CA LEU A 15 -10.37 6.48 -17.69
C LEU A 15 -10.89 6.78 -19.09
N LYS A 16 -11.63 5.86 -19.72
CA LYS A 16 -12.24 6.06 -21.03
C LYS A 16 -13.39 7.07 -21.00
N LEU A 17 -14.13 7.13 -19.88
CA LEU A 17 -15.19 8.10 -19.68
C LEU A 17 -14.63 9.49 -19.39
N ASP A 18 -13.60 9.55 -18.55
CA ASP A 18 -13.03 10.82 -18.07
C ASP A 18 -12.01 11.42 -19.06
N PHE A 19 -11.30 10.59 -19.81
CA PHE A 19 -10.25 10.98 -20.76
C PHE A 19 -10.46 10.29 -22.12
N PRO A 20 -11.47 10.72 -22.90
CA PRO A 20 -11.82 10.09 -24.18
C PRO A 20 -10.73 10.19 -25.25
N ASP A 21 -9.90 11.25 -25.19
CA ASP A 21 -8.85 11.53 -26.19
C ASP A 21 -7.58 10.67 -25.99
N MET A 22 -7.50 9.93 -24.88
CA MET A 22 -6.37 9.05 -24.60
C MET A 22 -6.41 7.82 -25.52
N SER A 23 -5.26 7.31 -25.96
CA SER A 23 -5.24 6.05 -26.70
C SER A 23 -5.52 4.85 -25.80
N ASP A 24 -5.97 3.73 -26.39
CA ASP A 24 -6.20 2.49 -25.64
C ASP A 24 -4.92 2.01 -24.94
N TYR A 25 -3.76 2.18 -25.59
CA TYR A 25 -2.46 1.81 -25.02
C TYR A 25 -2.14 2.64 -23.77
N GLU A 26 -2.31 3.97 -23.84
CA GLU A 26 -2.06 4.87 -22.72
C GLU A 26 -3.00 4.58 -21.54
N ARG A 27 -4.29 4.38 -21.80
CA ARG A 27 -5.26 4.03 -20.75
C ARG A 27 -4.93 2.72 -20.07
N LEU A 28 -4.65 1.66 -20.83
CA LEU A 28 -4.29 0.36 -20.26
C LEU A 28 -2.99 0.43 -19.45
N SER A 29 -1.97 1.13 -19.97
CA SER A 29 -0.72 1.35 -19.26
C SER A 29 -0.92 2.08 -17.93
N LEU A 30 -1.77 3.10 -17.92
CA LEU A 30 -2.10 3.87 -16.72
C LEU A 30 -2.94 3.04 -15.74
N ALA A 31 -3.94 2.29 -16.23
CA ALA A 31 -4.79 1.45 -15.40
C ALA A 31 -4.00 0.37 -14.63
N VAL A 32 -3.03 -0.27 -15.30
CA VAL A 32 -2.12 -1.23 -14.65
C VAL A 32 -1.28 -0.55 -13.56
N GLN A 33 -0.78 0.67 -13.82
CA GLN A 33 0.00 1.42 -12.83
C GLN A 33 -0.84 1.83 -11.62
N ILE A 34 -2.09 2.26 -11.83
CA ILE A 34 -3.03 2.60 -10.77
C ILE A 34 -3.34 1.36 -9.92
N GLN A 35 -3.70 0.22 -10.53
CA GLN A 35 -3.96 -1.02 -9.80
C GLN A 35 -2.73 -1.46 -8.99
N ARG A 36 -1.54 -1.37 -9.57
CA ARG A 36 -0.28 -1.68 -8.87
C ARG A 36 -0.10 -0.78 -7.64
N ASN A 37 -0.35 0.52 -7.78
CA ASN A 37 -0.23 1.45 -6.66
C ASN A 37 -1.27 1.17 -5.57
N GLN A 38 -2.52 0.87 -5.93
CA GLN A 38 -3.55 0.45 -4.96
C GLN A 38 -3.11 -0.81 -4.18
N LEU A 39 -2.52 -1.80 -4.85
CA LEU A 39 -1.99 -3.00 -4.18
C LEU A 39 -0.84 -2.67 -3.23
N ILE A 40 0.09 -1.81 -3.66
CA ILE A 40 1.23 -1.38 -2.85
C ILE A 40 0.75 -0.58 -1.64
N GLU A 41 -0.15 0.39 -1.83
CA GLU A 41 -0.74 1.18 -0.75
C GLU A 41 -1.43 0.29 0.27
N ASN A 42 -2.23 -0.69 -0.16
CA ASN A 42 -2.88 -1.62 0.76
C ASN A 42 -1.88 -2.56 1.47
N GLY A 43 -0.81 -2.96 0.79
CA GLY A 43 0.23 -3.81 1.36
C GLY A 43 1.14 -3.07 2.36
N LEU A 44 1.40 -1.79 2.11
CA LEU A 44 2.25 -0.91 2.92
C LEU A 44 1.47 -0.08 3.94
N ASN A 45 0.14 0.02 3.84
CA ASN A 45 -0.68 0.77 4.81
C ASN A 45 -0.78 -0.03 6.11
N VAL A 46 0.20 0.24 6.98
CA VAL A 46 0.33 -0.15 8.38
C VAL A 46 -1.00 0.06 9.11
N SER A 47 -1.50 -0.98 9.78
CA SER A 47 -2.67 -0.90 10.63
C SER A 47 -2.27 -0.47 12.03
N THR A 48 -2.91 0.56 12.58
CA THR A 48 -2.73 0.89 14.01
C THR A 48 -3.48 -0.09 14.94
N ASP A 49 -4.19 -1.06 14.35
CA ASP A 49 -4.93 -2.10 15.03
C ASP A 49 -4.27 -3.47 14.74
N ASP A 50 -3.65 -4.04 15.76
CA ASP A 50 -2.97 -5.35 15.74
C ASP A 50 -3.89 -6.50 15.35
N SER A 51 -5.22 -6.32 15.45
CA SER A 51 -6.18 -7.35 15.03
C SER A 51 -6.38 -7.42 13.51
N HIS A 52 -5.88 -6.42 12.76
CA HIS A 52 -5.97 -6.35 11.30
C HIS A 52 -4.65 -5.90 10.65
N PRO A 53 -3.54 -6.61 10.88
CA PRO A 53 -2.23 -6.19 10.40
C PRO A 53 -2.24 -6.03 8.87
N SER A 54 -1.53 -5.02 8.39
CA SER A 54 -1.17 -4.88 6.98
C SER A 54 -0.38 -6.10 6.51
N ALA A 55 -0.25 -6.29 5.20
CA ALA A 55 0.50 -7.42 4.66
C ALA A 55 1.96 -7.42 5.18
N LEU A 56 2.57 -6.25 5.29
CA LEU A 56 3.94 -6.12 5.80
C LEU A 56 4.02 -6.43 7.31
N GLU A 57 3.06 -5.95 8.11
CA GLU A 57 2.99 -6.27 9.54
C GLU A 57 2.73 -7.76 9.78
N ALA A 58 1.85 -8.39 9.00
CA ALA A 58 1.57 -9.82 9.09
C ALA A 58 2.82 -10.65 8.78
N ILE A 59 3.63 -10.23 7.80
CA ILE A 59 4.92 -10.86 7.49
C ILE A 59 5.89 -10.65 8.65
N ALA A 60 5.99 -9.43 9.19
CA ALA A 60 6.86 -9.14 10.33
C ALA A 60 6.49 -10.00 11.55
N ILE A 61 5.21 -10.04 11.94
CA ILE A 61 4.69 -10.90 13.02
C ILE A 61 5.01 -12.37 12.76
N SER A 62 4.80 -12.87 11.54
CA SER A 62 5.08 -14.27 11.17
C SER A 62 6.58 -14.61 11.25
N LEU A 63 7.45 -13.63 11.07
CA LEU A 63 8.90 -13.76 11.19
C LEU A 63 9.39 -13.58 12.65
N GLY A 64 8.48 -13.40 13.62
CA GLY A 64 8.80 -13.24 15.04
C GLY A 64 9.18 -11.81 15.44
N PHE A 65 8.89 -10.83 14.58
CA PHE A 65 8.95 -9.41 14.93
C PHE A 65 7.66 -9.04 15.66
N ASN A 66 7.74 -9.08 16.97
CA ASN A 66 6.67 -8.70 17.88
C ASN A 66 7.11 -7.38 18.53
N GLU A 67 6.19 -6.47 18.89
CA GLU A 67 6.55 -5.19 19.54
C GLU A 67 7.43 -5.36 20.80
N SER A 68 7.45 -6.56 21.38
CA SER A 68 8.26 -6.94 22.54
C SER A 68 9.73 -7.32 22.25
N ASN A 69 10.16 -7.44 20.99
CA ASN A 69 11.52 -7.85 20.62
C ASN A 69 12.28 -6.69 19.96
N GLU A 70 12.83 -5.79 20.78
CA GLU A 70 13.55 -4.58 20.33
C GLU A 70 14.95 -4.82 19.74
N ASP A 71 15.47 -6.05 19.64
CA ASP A 71 16.87 -6.26 19.29
C ASP A 71 17.08 -7.13 18.06
N VAL A 72 17.48 -6.46 16.96
CA VAL A 72 18.64 -6.75 16.09
C VAL A 72 18.37 -6.30 14.65
N GLY A 73 19.10 -5.25 14.23
CA GLY A 73 19.44 -4.94 12.82
C GLY A 73 18.33 -4.43 11.91
N VAL A 74 17.36 -5.28 11.55
CA VAL A 74 16.30 -4.96 10.56
C VAL A 74 15.08 -4.35 11.23
N GLY A 75 14.80 -4.74 12.49
CA GLY A 75 13.70 -4.17 13.28
C GLY A 75 13.86 -2.67 13.54
N ARG A 76 15.10 -2.17 13.64
CA ARG A 76 15.38 -0.74 13.81
C ARG A 76 15.06 0.04 12.53
N THR A 77 15.49 -0.45 11.37
CA THR A 77 15.21 0.20 10.08
C THR A 77 13.72 0.23 9.77
N LEU A 78 12.99 -0.85 10.07
CA LEU A 78 11.54 -0.91 9.90
C LEU A 78 10.82 -0.01 10.92
N LYS A 79 11.24 0.00 12.19
CA LYS A 79 10.70 0.92 13.22
C LYS A 79 10.91 2.38 12.83
N GLU A 80 12.09 2.75 12.35
CA GLU A 80 12.40 4.10 11.85
C GLU A 80 11.51 4.46 10.65
N MET A 81 11.28 3.54 9.71
CA MET A 81 10.36 3.77 8.58
C MET A 81 8.90 3.95 9.03
N LEU A 82 8.47 3.19 10.04
CA LEU A 82 7.12 3.28 10.63
C LEU A 82 6.93 4.61 11.39
N GLU A 83 7.94 5.08 12.12
CA GLU A 83 7.91 6.35 12.84
C GLU A 83 7.89 7.56 11.89
N VAL A 84 8.66 7.51 10.79
CA VAL A 84 8.66 8.56 9.75
C VAL A 84 7.30 8.65 9.04
N GLN A 85 6.62 7.52 8.82
CA GLN A 85 5.27 7.53 8.24
C GLN A 85 4.22 8.12 9.20
N ARG A 86 4.31 7.83 10.51
CA ARG A 86 3.40 8.37 11.52
C ARG A 86 3.51 9.90 11.71
N MET A 87 4.72 10.47 11.55
CA MET A 87 4.90 11.92 11.62
C MET A 87 4.27 12.68 10.43
N ASN A 88 4.14 12.03 9.26
CA ASN A 88 3.61 12.67 8.05
C ASN A 88 2.07 12.63 7.95
N THR A 89 1.37 12.04 8.93
CA THR A 89 -0.10 11.92 8.96
C THR A 89 -0.76 12.82 10.02
N THR A 90 -0.04 13.79 10.60
CA THR A 90 -0.54 14.67 11.69
C THR A 90 -0.68 16.14 11.26
N ASP A 91 -1.02 16.39 9.99
CA ASP A 91 -1.60 17.66 9.52
C ASP A 91 -2.91 17.38 8.77
#